data_AF-A0A8T5J689-F1
#
_entry.id   AF-A0A8T5J689-F1
#
_cell.length_a   1.000
_cell.length_b   1.000
_cell.length_c   1.000
_cell.angle_alpha   90.00
_cell.angle_beta   90.00
_cell.angle_gamma   90.00
#
_symmetry.space_group_name_H-M   'P 1'
#
loop_
_entity.id
_entity.type
_entity.pdbx_description
1 polymer ?
#
loop_
_entity_poly.entity_id
_entity_poly.type
_entity_poly.pdbx_seq_one_letter_code
_entity_poly.pdbx_strand_id
1 'polypeptide(L)'
;MRGRYAIAILLAILLSVPVVGGMNTATTTAMEDEEEMNPCMDDPEQPCANQTVLYLWSNGQSTFWSHFNANETDNAADNTYSQEKLSGVVSIDQRYSMKPQLNKRLNMTLDGEIRIVLNIYLEGDWTNNNNDGPCQNDCEELNVTLWSGATAIVRQHVPQVSTGWNPITISHRVTEGQTLWDASTANPSIQLEMKVKGDRNTGFFATGTPANFTIKLSADGDSRIELPIDPASWDADFQAGEDDGTNLPEEQPGFLVMAALATMTLAAVYLPSREEESENF
;
A
#
# COMPACT_ATOMS: atom_id res chain seq x y z
N MET A 1 13.85 26.45 74.17
CA MET A 1 12.81 26.72 73.16
C MET A 1 13.45 27.13 71.82
N ARG A 2 14.00 26.19 71.02
CA ARG A 2 14.68 26.53 69.74
C ARG A 2 14.50 25.49 68.62
N GLY A 3 13.39 24.74 68.61
CA GLY A 3 13.15 23.65 67.64
C GLY A 3 11.83 23.69 66.86
N ARG A 4 10.93 24.65 67.11
CA ARG A 4 9.58 24.68 66.50
C ARG A 4 9.37 25.78 65.44
N TYR A 5 10.34 26.68 65.25
CA TYR A 5 10.22 27.81 64.31
C TYR A 5 10.86 27.55 62.93
N ALA A 6 11.77 26.58 62.81
CA ALA A 6 12.44 26.27 61.54
C ALA A 6 11.51 25.60 60.51
N ILE A 7 10.66 24.66 60.95
CA ILE A 7 9.79 23.87 60.07
C ILE A 7 8.71 24.74 59.42
N ALA A 8 8.15 25.71 60.15
CA ALA A 8 7.12 26.61 59.65
C ALA A 8 7.61 27.52 58.50
N ILE A 9 8.88 27.93 58.52
CA ILE A 9 9.47 28.78 57.48
C ILE A 9 9.69 27.99 56.19
N LEU A 10 10.12 26.72 56.29
CA LEU A 10 10.38 25.87 55.13
C LEU A 10 9.07 25.47 54.41
N LEU A 11 7.98 25.26 55.16
CA LEU A 11 6.64 25.04 54.60
C LEU A 11 6.04 26.28 53.91
N ALA A 12 6.36 27.50 54.37
CA ALA A 12 5.86 28.72 53.75
C ALA A 12 6.49 29.01 52.38
N ILE A 13 7.78 28.67 52.20
CA ILE A 13 8.53 28.94 50.95
C ILE A 13 8.01 28.08 49.78
N LEU A 14 7.55 26.85 50.06
CA LEU A 14 6.97 25.94 49.05
C LEU A 14 5.62 26.41 48.49
N LEU A 15 4.97 27.39 49.12
CA LEU A 15 3.66 27.93 48.71
C LEU A 15 3.77 29.28 47.98
N SER A 16 4.98 29.74 47.65
CA SER A 16 5.23 31.07 47.08
C SER A 16 6.09 31.09 45.80
N VAL A 17 6.17 29.98 45.07
CA VAL A 17 6.73 29.97 43.70
C VAL A 17 5.62 30.43 42.73
N PRO A 18 5.77 31.56 42.01
CA PRO A 18 4.80 31.96 41.02
C PRO A 18 4.86 31.03 39.80
N VAL A 19 3.72 30.50 39.39
CA VAL A 19 3.59 29.79 38.11
C VAL A 19 3.75 30.82 36.99
N VAL A 20 4.92 30.83 36.36
CA VAL A 20 5.12 31.50 35.07
C VAL A 20 4.52 30.59 34.00
N GLY A 21 3.44 31.03 33.37
CA GLY A 21 2.66 30.20 32.46
C GLY A 21 3.40 29.85 31.17
N GLY A 22 3.79 28.58 31.02
CA GLY A 22 3.68 27.90 29.74
C GLY A 22 2.18 27.62 29.46
N MET A 23 1.73 27.83 28.23
CA MET A 23 0.30 27.84 27.90
C MET A 23 -0.24 26.42 27.66
N ASN A 24 -0.48 25.69 28.75
CA ASN A 24 -1.11 24.37 28.75
C ASN A 24 -2.38 24.42 29.60
N THR A 25 -3.53 24.72 29.00
CA THR A 25 -4.86 24.70 29.66
C THR A 25 -5.40 23.28 29.83
N ALA A 26 -4.63 22.42 30.47
CA ALA A 26 -5.11 21.16 31.04
C ALA A 26 -5.93 21.46 32.30
N THR A 27 -7.19 21.86 32.10
CA THR A 27 -8.13 22.02 33.22
C THR A 27 -8.54 20.63 33.68
N THR A 28 -8.30 20.30 34.94
CA THR A 28 -8.63 18.97 35.49
C THR A 28 -10.14 18.80 35.72
N THR A 29 -10.87 18.55 34.64
CA THR A 29 -12.10 17.75 34.69
C THR A 29 -11.69 16.28 34.71
N ALA A 30 -12.17 15.53 35.71
CA ALA A 30 -11.91 14.09 35.80
C ALA A 30 -12.92 13.33 34.92
N MET A 31 -12.60 13.20 33.63
CA MET A 31 -13.29 12.40 32.61
C MET A 31 -12.28 12.13 31.48
N GLU A 32 -12.48 11.03 30.75
CA GLU A 32 -11.68 10.58 29.60
C GLU A 32 -10.13 10.70 29.71
N ASP A 33 -9.48 9.74 30.37
CA ASP A 33 -8.17 9.25 29.89
C ASP A 33 -8.41 8.38 28.64
N GLU A 34 -8.96 8.98 27.59
CA GLU A 34 -8.83 8.45 26.24
C GLU A 34 -7.42 8.80 25.77
N GLU A 35 -6.50 7.84 25.87
CA GLU A 35 -5.24 7.92 25.12
C GLU A 35 -5.62 8.15 23.64
N GLU A 36 -5.09 9.21 23.01
CA GLU A 36 -5.28 9.45 21.57
C GLU A 36 -4.61 8.32 20.79
N MET A 37 -5.34 7.21 20.66
CA MET A 37 -4.92 5.99 20.01
C MET A 37 -4.77 6.30 18.53
N ASN A 38 -3.53 6.60 18.12
CA ASN A 38 -3.18 6.92 16.75
C ASN A 38 -3.77 5.82 15.84
N PRO A 39 -4.76 6.11 14.97
CA PRO A 39 -5.57 5.08 14.30
C PRO A 39 -4.78 4.24 13.27
N CYS A 40 -3.51 4.57 13.09
CA CYS A 40 -2.50 3.77 12.39
C CYS A 40 -1.98 2.57 13.20
N MET A 41 -2.28 2.47 14.50
CA MET A 41 -1.72 1.47 15.41
C MET A 41 -2.62 0.24 15.58
N ASP A 42 -3.92 0.37 15.30
CA ASP A 42 -4.89 -0.74 15.34
C ASP A 42 -4.65 -1.77 14.22
N ASP A 43 -4.32 -1.27 13.03
CA ASP A 43 -3.96 -2.05 11.84
C ASP A 43 -2.80 -1.34 11.11
N PRO A 44 -1.55 -1.52 11.58
CA PRO A 44 -0.41 -0.79 11.04
C PRO A 44 -0.04 -1.21 9.62
N GLU A 45 -0.53 -2.36 9.14
CA GLU A 45 -0.26 -2.83 7.78
C GLU A 45 -1.12 -2.07 6.74
N GLN A 46 -2.19 -1.41 7.17
CA GLN A 46 -3.08 -0.57 6.36
C GLN A 46 -2.61 0.89 6.28
N PRO A 47 -3.06 1.64 5.25
CA PRO A 47 -2.79 3.07 5.14
C PRO A 47 -3.64 3.86 6.14
N CYS A 48 -3.08 4.96 6.62
CA CYS A 48 -3.75 5.91 7.52
C CYS A 48 -3.28 7.35 7.23
N ALA A 49 -3.88 8.33 7.90
CA ALA A 49 -3.54 9.75 7.77
C ALA A 49 -2.05 10.09 7.97
N ASN A 50 -1.35 9.34 8.82
CA ASN A 50 0.08 9.53 9.11
C ASN A 50 1.01 8.54 8.35
N GLN A 51 0.45 7.64 7.54
CA GLN A 51 1.18 6.52 6.92
C GLN A 51 0.65 6.24 5.51
N THR A 52 1.15 6.99 4.53
CA THR A 52 0.82 6.86 3.10
C THR A 52 1.93 6.19 2.27
N VAL A 53 2.95 5.65 2.94
CA VAL A 53 4.11 4.99 2.33
C VAL A 53 3.89 3.48 2.33
N LEU A 54 3.85 2.88 1.15
CA LEU A 54 3.79 1.44 0.95
C LEU A 54 5.21 0.88 0.88
N TYR A 55 5.54 -0.04 1.78
CA TYR A 55 6.84 -0.69 1.89
C TYR A 55 6.82 -2.08 1.23
N LEU A 56 7.98 -2.52 0.73
CA LEU A 56 8.18 -3.72 -0.10
C LEU A 56 9.03 -4.76 0.65
N TRP A 57 8.52 -5.98 0.73
CA TRP A 57 9.03 -7.03 1.61
C TRP A 57 9.16 -8.38 0.90
N SER A 58 10.14 -9.16 1.33
CA SER A 58 10.38 -10.53 0.86
C SER A 58 11.14 -11.31 1.90
N ASN A 59 10.92 -12.63 1.97
CA ASN A 59 11.64 -13.56 2.84
C ASN A 59 12.98 -14.05 2.25
N GLY A 60 13.58 -13.27 1.34
CA GLY A 60 14.78 -13.64 0.56
C GLY A 60 14.55 -14.77 -0.45
N GLN A 61 13.30 -15.20 -0.65
CA GLN A 61 12.91 -16.31 -1.52
C GLN A 61 11.72 -15.88 -2.41
N SER A 62 11.02 -16.82 -3.04
CA SER A 62 9.92 -16.54 -3.98
C SER A 62 8.61 -16.08 -3.31
N THR A 63 8.69 -15.27 -2.26
CA THR A 63 7.53 -14.64 -1.60
C THR A 63 7.77 -13.14 -1.55
N PHE A 64 6.83 -12.37 -2.08
CA PHE A 64 6.91 -10.91 -2.23
C PHE A 64 5.57 -10.30 -1.78
N TRP A 65 5.63 -9.31 -0.91
CA TRP A 65 4.44 -8.61 -0.42
C TRP A 65 4.76 -7.14 -0.12
N SER A 66 3.72 -6.40 0.23
CA SER A 66 3.84 -4.99 0.62
C SER A 66 2.78 -4.60 1.62
N HIS A 67 3.09 -3.67 2.52
CA HIS A 67 2.16 -3.11 3.49
C HIS A 67 2.63 -1.72 3.94
N PHE A 68 1.78 -0.97 4.62
CA PHE A 68 2.10 0.40 5.04
C PHE A 68 2.93 0.48 6.33
N ASN A 69 2.98 -0.58 7.14
CA ASN A 69 3.86 -0.67 8.31
C ASN A 69 5.33 -0.57 7.87
N ALA A 70 6.11 0.28 8.55
CA ALA A 70 7.54 0.43 8.31
C ALA A 70 8.40 -0.72 8.88
N ASN A 71 7.81 -1.61 9.67
CA ASN A 71 8.47 -2.77 10.28
C ASN A 71 7.85 -4.08 9.75
N GLU A 72 8.68 -5.09 9.54
CA GLU A 72 8.28 -6.46 9.17
C GLU A 72 9.25 -7.45 9.85
N THR A 73 8.72 -8.53 10.42
CA THR A 73 9.48 -9.59 11.09
C THR A 73 9.85 -10.76 10.17
N ASP A 74 9.08 -11.01 9.11
CA ASP A 74 9.30 -12.11 8.15
C ASP A 74 10.21 -11.69 6.96
N ASN A 75 10.76 -10.48 6.99
CA ASN A 75 11.66 -9.92 5.97
C ASN A 75 13.01 -10.66 5.93
N ALA A 76 13.70 -10.57 4.78
CA ALA A 76 15.05 -11.08 4.61
C ALA A 76 16.01 -10.49 5.65
N ALA A 77 16.83 -11.33 6.28
CA ALA A 77 17.74 -10.93 7.36
C ALA A 77 18.90 -10.00 6.90
N ASP A 78 19.12 -9.88 5.60
CA ASP A 78 20.05 -8.93 4.97
C ASP A 78 19.34 -7.72 4.32
N ASN A 79 18.01 -7.63 4.46
CA ASN A 79 17.13 -6.67 3.81
C ASN A 79 17.26 -6.64 2.26
N THR A 80 17.52 -7.80 1.63
CA THR A 80 17.60 -7.92 0.16
C THR A 80 16.86 -9.13 -0.41
N TYR A 81 16.62 -9.10 -1.73
CA TYR A 81 16.31 -10.27 -2.53
C TYR A 81 17.24 -10.35 -3.74
N SER A 82 17.93 -11.48 -3.92
CA SER A 82 18.95 -11.68 -4.95
C SER A 82 18.68 -12.90 -5.85
N GLN A 83 18.95 -12.76 -7.15
CA GLN A 83 19.08 -13.88 -8.10
C GLN A 83 20.42 -13.78 -8.84
N GLU A 84 21.33 -14.71 -8.56
CA GLU A 84 22.58 -14.88 -9.30
C GLU A 84 22.54 -16.12 -10.20
N LYS A 85 23.17 -16.04 -11.37
CA LYS A 85 23.45 -17.17 -12.25
C LYS A 85 24.76 -16.95 -13.00
N LEU A 86 25.71 -17.88 -12.84
CA LEU A 86 27.04 -17.77 -13.45
C LEU A 86 26.97 -17.63 -14.98
N SER A 87 26.15 -18.44 -15.65
CA SER A 87 26.02 -18.39 -17.11
C SER A 87 24.58 -18.60 -17.58
N GLY A 88 24.19 -17.86 -18.63
CA GLY A 88 22.85 -17.81 -19.18
C GLY A 88 21.96 -16.73 -18.54
N VAL A 89 20.70 -16.67 -18.98
CA VAL A 89 19.74 -15.62 -18.58
C VAL A 89 19.12 -15.91 -17.20
N VAL A 90 19.00 -14.87 -16.38
CA VAL A 90 18.11 -14.72 -15.23
C VAL A 90 16.91 -13.90 -15.70
N SER A 91 15.70 -14.40 -15.47
CA SER A 91 14.47 -13.64 -15.71
C SER A 91 13.92 -13.16 -14.39
N ILE A 92 13.69 -11.86 -14.28
CA ILE A 92 13.12 -11.18 -13.14
C ILE A 92 11.69 -10.80 -13.52
N ASP A 93 10.73 -11.40 -12.82
CA ASP A 93 9.34 -10.98 -12.77
C ASP A 93 8.91 -11.11 -11.30
N GLN A 94 8.91 -10.00 -10.58
CA GLN A 94 8.59 -9.92 -9.16
C GLN A 94 7.38 -9.02 -8.97
N ARG A 95 6.29 -9.52 -8.38
CA ARG A 95 5.10 -8.71 -8.05
C ARG A 95 4.86 -8.65 -6.54
N TYR A 96 5.33 -7.58 -5.92
CA TYR A 96 5.05 -7.25 -4.52
C TYR A 96 3.61 -6.78 -4.44
N SER A 97 2.74 -7.58 -3.83
CA SER A 97 1.30 -7.30 -3.74
C SER A 97 0.91 -6.92 -2.31
N MET A 98 -0.02 -5.97 -2.17
CA MET A 98 -0.46 -5.55 -0.84
C MET A 98 -1.14 -6.72 -0.11
N LYS A 99 -0.60 -7.05 1.07
CA LYS A 99 -1.04 -8.13 1.97
C LYS A 99 -0.89 -7.63 3.42
N PRO A 100 -1.97 -7.63 4.23
CA PRO A 100 -3.37 -7.87 3.89
C PRO A 100 -3.86 -6.96 2.76
N GLN A 101 -4.95 -7.35 2.10
CA GLN A 101 -5.54 -6.46 1.10
C GLN A 101 -6.02 -5.17 1.77
N LEU A 102 -6.02 -4.08 1.00
CA LEU A 102 -6.60 -2.79 1.37
C LEU A 102 -7.99 -2.99 2.00
N ASN A 103 -8.25 -2.48 3.20
CA ASN A 103 -9.55 -2.61 3.89
C ASN A 103 -10.36 -1.31 3.95
N LYS A 104 -9.77 -0.19 3.52
CA LYS A 104 -10.39 1.14 3.43
C LYS A 104 -10.47 1.56 1.96
N ARG A 105 -11.38 2.47 1.67
CA ARG A 105 -11.42 3.20 0.40
C ARG A 105 -10.38 4.31 0.48
N LEU A 106 -9.69 4.63 -0.63
CA LEU A 106 -8.75 5.75 -0.72
C LEU A 106 -9.12 6.63 -1.92
N ASN A 107 -8.99 7.93 -1.75
CA ASN A 107 -8.89 8.88 -2.85
C ASN A 107 -7.43 9.35 -2.96
N MET A 108 -6.82 9.27 -4.14
CA MET A 108 -5.53 9.90 -4.40
C MET A 108 -5.74 11.34 -4.88
N THR A 109 -4.94 12.26 -4.37
CA THR A 109 -4.98 13.68 -4.72
C THR A 109 -4.73 13.86 -6.23
N LEU A 110 -5.63 14.54 -6.93
CA LEU A 110 -5.49 14.84 -8.36
C LEU A 110 -4.25 15.72 -8.62
N ASP A 111 -3.47 15.38 -9.66
CA ASP A 111 -2.13 15.94 -9.94
C ASP A 111 -1.07 15.68 -8.83
N GLY A 112 -1.43 14.92 -7.79
CA GLY A 112 -0.52 14.45 -6.75
C GLY A 112 0.57 13.53 -7.33
N GLU A 113 1.76 13.60 -6.76
CA GLU A 113 2.92 12.81 -7.19
C GLU A 113 2.99 11.48 -6.44
N ILE A 114 2.80 10.37 -7.17
CA ILE A 114 3.24 9.04 -6.72
C ILE A 114 4.76 8.97 -6.93
N ARG A 115 5.52 8.66 -5.87
CA ARG A 115 6.97 8.54 -5.93
C ARG A 115 7.42 7.12 -5.57
N ILE A 116 7.83 6.37 -6.57
CA ILE A 116 8.42 5.03 -6.43
C ILE A 116 9.93 5.20 -6.26
N VAL A 117 10.49 4.72 -5.16
CA VAL A 117 11.94 4.68 -4.89
C VAL A 117 12.36 3.22 -4.81
N LEU A 118 13.43 2.85 -5.53
CA LEU A 118 13.98 1.51 -5.56
C LEU A 118 15.51 1.58 -5.56
N ASN A 119 16.19 0.62 -4.92
CA ASN A 119 17.64 0.48 -5.02
C ASN A 119 18.03 -0.94 -5.46
N ILE A 120 18.60 -1.07 -6.66
CA ILE A 120 18.94 -2.36 -7.27
C ILE A 120 20.43 -2.47 -7.63
N TYR A 121 21.01 -3.65 -7.41
CA TYR A 121 22.34 -4.04 -7.87
C TYR A 121 22.24 -4.88 -9.14
N LEU A 122 23.08 -4.58 -10.12
CA LEU A 122 23.15 -5.30 -11.41
C LEU A 122 24.58 -5.74 -11.75
N GLU A 123 24.72 -6.98 -12.21
CA GLU A 123 25.95 -7.54 -12.78
C GLU A 123 25.63 -8.46 -13.96
N GLY A 124 26.55 -8.56 -14.92
CA GLY A 124 26.29 -9.16 -16.24
C GLY A 124 25.86 -8.11 -17.26
N ASP A 125 25.09 -8.53 -18.26
CA ASP A 125 24.56 -7.68 -19.33
C ASP A 125 23.03 -7.78 -19.39
N TRP A 126 22.38 -6.70 -19.79
CA TRP A 126 20.92 -6.58 -19.91
C TRP A 126 20.49 -5.80 -21.17
N THR A 127 21.45 -5.36 -22.00
CA THR A 127 21.22 -4.47 -23.14
C THR A 127 21.35 -5.22 -24.46
N ASN A 128 20.32 -5.16 -25.32
CA ASN A 128 20.37 -5.85 -26.61
C ASN A 128 21.06 -5.03 -27.70
N ASN A 129 21.79 -5.71 -28.59
CA ASN A 129 22.34 -5.15 -29.83
C ASN A 129 23.37 -4.02 -29.66
N ASN A 130 23.93 -3.84 -28.46
CA ASN A 130 25.08 -2.97 -28.20
C ASN A 130 26.39 -3.52 -28.82
N ASN A 131 26.48 -4.84 -29.04
CA ASN A 131 27.70 -5.59 -29.39
C ASN A 131 28.79 -5.57 -28.28
N ASP A 132 28.41 -5.24 -27.05
CA ASP A 132 29.28 -5.11 -25.86
C ASP A 132 28.76 -6.01 -24.71
N GLY A 133 28.52 -7.28 -24.99
CA GLY A 133 28.13 -8.28 -23.98
C GLY A 133 27.53 -9.57 -24.56
N PRO A 134 27.11 -10.51 -23.70
CA PRO A 134 26.48 -11.76 -24.11
C PRO A 134 25.03 -11.61 -24.61
N CYS A 135 24.32 -10.48 -24.41
CA CYS A 135 22.91 -10.34 -24.80
C CYS A 135 22.73 -10.31 -26.32
N GLN A 136 21.85 -11.19 -26.84
CA GLN A 136 21.59 -11.36 -28.27
C GLN A 136 20.09 -11.39 -28.58
N ASN A 137 19.36 -10.37 -28.11
CA ASN A 137 17.89 -10.28 -28.15
C ASN A 137 17.18 -11.24 -27.18
N ASP A 138 17.89 -11.69 -26.14
CA ASP A 138 17.37 -12.54 -25.05
C ASP A 138 17.42 -11.87 -23.66
N CYS A 139 17.74 -10.57 -23.63
CA CYS A 139 17.74 -9.74 -22.43
C CYS A 139 16.67 -8.64 -22.51
N GLU A 140 16.32 -8.02 -21.39
CA GLU A 140 15.30 -6.97 -21.29
C GLU A 140 15.70 -6.01 -20.18
N GLU A 141 15.75 -4.72 -20.51
CA GLU A 141 16.03 -3.63 -19.58
C GLU A 141 14.88 -3.48 -18.56
N LEU A 142 15.16 -2.84 -17.42
CA LEU A 142 14.19 -2.75 -16.31
C LEU A 142 12.90 -2.03 -16.74
N ASN A 143 11.77 -2.69 -16.48
CA ASN A 143 10.45 -2.08 -16.51
C ASN A 143 9.83 -2.18 -15.11
N VAL A 144 9.31 -1.05 -14.63
CA VAL A 144 8.64 -0.92 -13.33
C VAL A 144 7.17 -0.58 -13.59
N THR A 145 6.25 -1.42 -13.13
CA THR A 145 4.80 -1.18 -13.26
C THR A 145 4.15 -1.11 -11.88
N LEU A 146 3.51 0.00 -11.57
CA LEU A 146 2.61 0.11 -10.42
C LEU A 146 1.18 -0.21 -10.88
N TRP A 147 0.57 -1.17 -10.22
CA TRP A 147 -0.79 -1.63 -10.45
C TRP A 147 -1.70 -1.22 -9.30
N SER A 148 -2.88 -0.72 -9.64
CA SER A 148 -4.05 -0.63 -8.77
C SER A 148 -5.00 -1.75 -9.19
N GLY A 149 -4.96 -2.87 -8.47
CA GLY A 149 -5.63 -4.13 -8.82
C GLY A 149 -5.27 -4.64 -10.23
N ALA A 150 -6.21 -4.50 -11.16
CA ALA A 150 -6.05 -4.89 -12.57
C ALA A 150 -5.56 -3.74 -13.49
N THR A 151 -5.54 -2.50 -13.01
CA THR A 151 -5.19 -1.31 -13.80
C THR A 151 -3.73 -0.91 -13.58
N ALA A 152 -2.95 -0.78 -14.66
CA ALA A 152 -1.60 -0.20 -14.58
C ALA A 152 -1.72 1.33 -14.43
N ILE A 153 -1.23 1.86 -13.30
CA ILE A 153 -1.25 3.30 -12.98
C ILE A 153 -0.05 4.02 -13.64
N VAL A 154 1.13 3.41 -13.54
CA VAL A 154 2.33 3.83 -14.27
C VAL A 154 3.10 2.58 -14.70
N ARG A 155 3.57 2.59 -15.96
CA ARG A 155 4.53 1.60 -16.49
C ARG A 155 5.73 2.38 -17.03
N GLN A 156 6.81 2.42 -16.25
CA GLN A 156 8.02 3.16 -16.59
C GLN A 156 9.14 2.19 -16.98
N HIS A 157 9.69 2.43 -18.18
CA HIS A 157 10.90 1.79 -18.67
C HIS A 157 12.13 2.58 -18.20
N VAL A 158 13.15 1.90 -17.67
CA VAL A 158 14.34 2.52 -17.05
C VAL A 158 15.62 2.05 -17.76
N PRO A 159 16.00 2.68 -18.89
CA PRO A 159 17.16 2.25 -19.68
C PRO A 159 18.51 2.67 -19.07
N GLN A 160 18.54 3.69 -18.20
CA GLN A 160 19.77 4.29 -17.68
C GLN A 160 20.30 3.61 -16.40
N VAL A 161 20.32 2.27 -16.38
CA VAL A 161 20.93 1.48 -15.30
C VAL A 161 22.35 1.04 -15.65
N SER A 162 23.17 0.76 -14.64
CA SER A 162 24.62 0.53 -14.73
C SER A 162 25.08 -0.63 -13.85
N THR A 163 26.30 -1.13 -14.06
CA THR A 163 26.85 -2.22 -13.23
C THR A 163 27.13 -1.72 -11.81
N GLY A 164 26.67 -2.46 -10.80
CA GLY A 164 26.69 -2.05 -9.40
C GLY A 164 25.33 -1.54 -8.92
N TRP A 165 25.31 -0.72 -7.86
CA TRP A 165 24.10 -0.19 -7.24
C TRP A 165 23.52 1.02 -8.00
N ASN A 166 22.22 0.96 -8.28
CA ASN A 166 21.45 1.97 -9.00
C ASN A 166 20.28 2.44 -8.11
N PRO A 167 20.36 3.65 -7.53
CA PRO A 167 19.21 4.30 -6.92
C PRO A 167 18.28 4.81 -8.03
N ILE A 168 17.06 4.29 -8.07
CA ILE A 168 16.04 4.60 -9.07
C ILE A 168 14.91 5.35 -8.39
N THR A 169 14.44 6.44 -9.00
CA THR A 169 13.26 7.17 -8.56
C THR A 169 12.37 7.45 -9.75
N ILE A 170 11.11 7.06 -9.66
CA ILE A 170 10.10 7.22 -10.70
C ILE A 170 8.96 8.05 -10.11
N SER A 171 8.69 9.18 -10.74
CA SER A 171 7.59 10.08 -10.41
C SER A 171 6.45 9.91 -11.40
N HIS A 172 5.22 9.80 -10.92
CA HIS A 172 4.00 9.77 -11.73
C HIS A 172 2.95 10.73 -11.15
N ARG A 173 2.21 11.44 -12.02
CA ARG A 173 1.14 12.36 -11.60
C ARG A 173 -0.21 11.67 -11.74
N VAL A 174 -0.97 11.62 -10.64
CA VAL A 174 -2.31 11.01 -10.59
C VAL A 174 -3.27 11.75 -11.52
N THR A 175 -3.94 11.01 -12.38
CA THR A 175 -4.98 11.52 -13.28
C THR A 175 -6.39 11.18 -12.77
N GLU A 176 -7.44 11.82 -13.30
CA GLU A 176 -8.84 11.67 -12.85
C GLU A 176 -9.32 10.20 -12.82
N GLY A 177 -8.87 9.38 -13.77
CA GLY A 177 -9.18 7.95 -13.84
C GLY A 177 -8.34 7.05 -12.93
N GLN A 178 -7.55 7.63 -12.02
CA GLN A 178 -6.57 6.94 -11.16
C GLN A 178 -6.72 7.29 -9.67
N THR A 179 -7.75 8.07 -9.29
CA THR A 179 -7.87 8.58 -7.91
C THR A 179 -8.47 7.57 -6.93
N LEU A 180 -9.59 6.93 -7.26
CA LEU A 180 -10.29 6.01 -6.36
C LEU A 180 -9.61 4.63 -6.32
N TRP A 181 -9.14 4.21 -5.14
CA TRP A 181 -8.59 2.88 -4.89
C TRP A 181 -9.37 2.22 -3.74
N ASP A 182 -9.71 0.94 -3.87
CA ASP A 182 -10.57 0.21 -2.93
C ASP A 182 -10.15 -1.26 -2.76
N ALA A 183 -10.73 -1.92 -1.75
CA ALA A 183 -10.48 -3.31 -1.41
C ALA A 183 -10.80 -4.29 -2.53
N SER A 184 -11.85 -3.99 -3.30
CA SER A 184 -12.57 -4.92 -4.18
C SER A 184 -12.05 -4.89 -5.63
N THR A 185 -11.51 -3.77 -6.10
CA THR A 185 -11.05 -3.56 -7.48
C THR A 185 -9.61 -3.07 -7.62
N ALA A 186 -9.04 -2.44 -6.58
CA ALA A 186 -7.88 -1.55 -6.71
C ALA A 186 -6.76 -1.74 -5.66
N ASN A 187 -6.63 -2.95 -5.09
CA ASN A 187 -5.54 -3.32 -4.18
C ASN A 187 -4.14 -3.08 -4.81
N PRO A 188 -3.22 -2.33 -4.16
CA PRO A 188 -1.93 -2.00 -4.75
C PRO A 188 -1.02 -3.22 -5.00
N SER A 189 -0.21 -3.13 -6.05
CA SER A 189 0.97 -4.00 -6.23
C SER A 189 2.00 -3.38 -7.19
N ILE A 190 3.29 -3.55 -6.92
CA ILE A 190 4.37 -3.16 -7.83
C ILE A 190 4.99 -4.39 -8.49
N GLN A 191 5.23 -4.30 -9.80
CA GLN A 191 5.87 -5.34 -10.60
C GLN A 191 7.20 -4.84 -11.16
N LEU A 192 8.23 -5.67 -11.05
CA LEU A 192 9.57 -5.43 -11.59
C LEU A 192 9.87 -6.51 -12.65
N GLU A 193 10.03 -6.09 -13.90
CA GLU A 193 10.32 -6.96 -15.05
C GLU A 193 11.70 -6.62 -15.62
N MET A 194 12.60 -7.61 -15.71
CA MET A 194 13.94 -7.44 -16.30
C MET A 194 14.54 -8.81 -16.71
N LYS A 195 15.44 -8.86 -17.70
CA LYS A 195 16.21 -10.08 -18.03
C LYS A 195 17.70 -9.75 -18.17
N VAL A 196 18.51 -10.39 -17.35
CA VAL A 196 19.97 -10.17 -17.20
C VAL A 196 20.71 -11.45 -17.55
N LYS A 197 21.87 -11.38 -18.20
CA LYS A 197 22.59 -12.53 -18.74
C LYS A 197 24.07 -12.54 -18.33
N GLY A 198 24.51 -13.71 -17.86
CA GLY A 198 25.90 -13.98 -17.51
C GLY A 198 26.59 -14.88 -18.54
N ASP A 199 27.90 -14.77 -18.63
CA ASP A 199 28.78 -15.55 -19.50
C ASP A 199 29.91 -16.26 -18.73
N ARG A 200 29.93 -16.17 -17.39
CA ARG A 200 31.00 -16.68 -16.53
C ARG A 200 31.19 -18.20 -16.65
N ASN A 201 32.30 -18.57 -17.26
CA ASN A 201 32.70 -19.95 -17.48
C ASN A 201 33.63 -20.43 -16.35
N THR A 202 33.31 -21.58 -15.74
CA THR A 202 34.02 -22.16 -14.59
C THR A 202 35.13 -23.13 -15.04
N GLY A 203 36.08 -22.62 -15.84
CA GLY A 203 37.26 -23.37 -16.29
C GLY A 203 38.43 -23.33 -15.29
N PHE A 204 39.58 -23.88 -15.71
CA PHE A 204 40.85 -23.77 -14.95
C PHE A 204 41.30 -22.31 -14.76
N PHE A 205 40.92 -21.44 -15.68
CA PHE A 205 40.78 -20.00 -15.45
C PHE A 205 39.29 -19.66 -15.55
N ALA A 206 38.78 -18.87 -14.62
CA ALA A 206 37.42 -18.33 -14.71
C ALA A 206 37.43 -17.06 -15.56
N THR A 207 36.50 -16.95 -16.50
CA THR A 207 36.38 -15.83 -17.44
C THR A 207 34.91 -15.48 -17.65
N GLY A 208 34.59 -14.19 -17.85
CA GLY A 208 33.22 -13.69 -17.98
C GLY A 208 32.61 -13.25 -16.64
N THR A 209 31.46 -12.60 -16.74
CA THR A 209 30.66 -12.02 -15.65
C THR A 209 29.43 -12.88 -15.32
N PRO A 210 29.05 -13.03 -14.04
CA PRO A 210 27.78 -13.65 -13.68
C PRO A 210 26.62 -12.69 -13.99
N ALA A 211 25.42 -13.21 -14.22
CA ALA A 211 24.21 -12.41 -14.05
C ALA A 211 23.92 -12.30 -12.55
N ASN A 212 23.78 -11.08 -12.03
CA ASN A 212 23.24 -10.83 -10.71
C ASN A 212 22.19 -9.72 -10.81
N PHE A 213 20.98 -10.00 -10.33
CA PHE A 213 20.00 -8.98 -9.97
C PHE A 213 19.77 -9.07 -8.47
N THR A 214 20.00 -7.99 -7.73
CA THR A 214 19.62 -7.90 -6.33
C THR A 214 18.83 -6.60 -6.09
N ILE A 215 17.78 -6.65 -5.28
CA ILE A 215 17.02 -5.47 -4.85
C ILE A 215 17.10 -5.36 -3.33
N LYS A 216 17.25 -4.13 -2.81
CA LYS A 216 17.03 -3.85 -1.39
C LYS A 216 15.54 -3.75 -1.08
N LEU A 217 15.16 -4.36 0.03
CA LEU A 217 13.81 -4.32 0.60
C LEU A 217 13.70 -3.13 1.57
N SER A 218 12.53 -2.95 2.17
CA SER A 218 12.17 -1.65 2.77
C SER A 218 12.74 -1.31 4.15
N ALA A 219 13.40 -2.21 4.90
CA ALA A 219 13.74 -1.96 6.30
C ALA A 219 14.64 -0.72 6.51
N ASP A 220 15.59 -0.49 5.60
CA ASP A 220 16.49 0.68 5.62
C ASP A 220 15.91 1.91 4.87
N GLY A 221 14.68 1.84 4.36
CA GLY A 221 14.04 2.88 3.55
C GLY A 221 14.57 3.02 2.11
N ASP A 222 15.51 2.17 1.70
CA ASP A 222 16.17 2.14 0.38
C ASP A 222 15.20 1.92 -0.80
N SER A 223 14.14 1.12 -0.57
CA SER A 223 13.01 0.95 -1.50
C SER A 223 11.70 1.25 -0.78
N ARG A 224 10.77 1.95 -1.43
CA ARG A 224 9.42 2.30 -0.92
C ARG A 224 8.57 2.98 -2.01
N ILE A 225 7.27 3.05 -1.82
CA ILE A 225 6.34 3.79 -2.70
C ILE A 225 5.55 4.80 -1.87
N GLU A 226 5.70 6.07 -2.17
CA GLU A 226 4.99 7.16 -1.50
C GLU A 226 3.73 7.50 -2.32
N LEU A 227 2.55 7.38 -1.71
CA LEU A 227 1.26 7.63 -2.37
C LEU A 227 0.67 8.98 -1.91
N PRO A 228 0.14 9.81 -2.83
CA PRO A 228 -0.45 11.11 -2.52
C PRO A 228 -1.91 10.94 -2.07
N ILE A 229 -2.14 10.18 -1.00
CA ILE A 229 -3.49 9.94 -0.47
C ILE A 229 -4.09 11.26 0.03
N ASP A 230 -5.29 11.57 -0.47
CA ASP A 230 -6.08 12.73 -0.09
C ASP A 230 -6.56 12.59 1.37
N PRO A 231 -6.40 13.60 2.25
CA PRO A 231 -6.92 13.57 3.61
C PRO A 231 -8.42 13.26 3.72
N ALA A 232 -9.23 13.61 2.70
CA ALA A 232 -10.66 13.27 2.67
C ALA A 232 -10.91 11.74 2.63
N SER A 233 -9.89 10.92 2.35
CA SER A 233 -9.96 9.46 2.47
C SER A 233 -10.24 9.00 3.90
N TRP A 234 -9.98 9.83 4.92
CA TRP A 234 -10.13 9.45 6.32
C TRP A 234 -11.47 9.86 6.93
N ASP A 235 -12.28 10.61 6.19
CA ASP A 235 -13.61 11.04 6.62
C ASP A 235 -14.61 9.87 6.63
N ALA A 236 -15.47 9.83 7.66
CA ALA A 236 -16.46 8.77 7.82
C ALA A 236 -17.40 8.66 6.60
N ASP A 237 -17.86 9.80 6.08
CA ASP A 237 -18.75 9.90 4.91
C ASP A 237 -18.15 9.25 3.65
N PHE A 238 -16.82 9.30 3.49
CA PHE A 238 -16.12 8.71 2.34
C PHE A 238 -16.02 7.17 2.45
N GLN A 239 -15.79 6.66 3.66
CA GLN A 239 -15.76 5.23 3.95
C GLN A 239 -17.16 4.60 3.95
N ALA A 240 -18.17 5.31 4.45
CA ALA A 240 -19.55 4.83 4.57
C ALA A 240 -20.19 4.45 3.23
N GLY A 241 -19.69 5.01 2.12
CA GLY A 241 -20.17 4.78 0.75
C GLY A 241 -20.01 3.34 0.18
N GLU A 242 -19.60 2.35 0.99
CA GLU A 242 -19.54 0.93 0.60
C GLU A 242 -20.01 -0.05 1.70
N ASP A 243 -20.10 0.37 2.98
CA ASP A 243 -20.48 -0.51 4.11
C ASP A 243 -21.97 -0.42 4.49
N ASP A 244 -22.67 0.70 4.20
CA ASP A 244 -24.06 0.86 4.64
C ASP A 244 -25.10 0.12 3.76
N GLY A 245 -25.13 -1.20 3.90
CA GLY A 245 -26.25 -2.06 3.48
C GLY A 245 -27.56 -1.79 4.24
N THR A 246 -27.59 -0.83 5.15
CA THR A 246 -28.73 -0.41 5.98
C THR A 246 -29.10 1.06 5.76
N ASN A 247 -29.10 1.49 4.48
CA ASN A 247 -29.59 2.78 3.97
C ASN A 247 -31.00 3.12 4.50
N LEU A 248 -31.07 3.62 5.74
CA LEU A 248 -32.16 4.39 6.28
C LEU A 248 -31.99 5.78 5.67
N PRO A 249 -32.91 6.26 4.81
CA PRO A 249 -32.73 7.53 4.14
C PRO A 249 -32.71 8.65 5.18
N GLU A 250 -31.53 9.27 5.37
CA GLU A 250 -31.37 10.37 6.29
C GLU A 250 -32.28 11.53 5.87
N GLU A 251 -33.21 11.92 6.75
CA GLU A 251 -34.29 12.86 6.42
C GLU A 251 -33.78 14.30 6.30
N GLN A 252 -33.13 14.63 5.17
CA GLN A 252 -32.85 16.00 4.80
C GLN A 252 -34.18 16.80 4.74
N PRO A 253 -34.39 17.82 5.60
CA PRO A 253 -35.69 18.44 5.79
C PRO A 253 -36.00 19.45 4.67
N GLY A 254 -36.30 18.95 3.46
CA GLY A 254 -36.46 19.81 2.28
C GLY A 254 -37.33 19.28 1.13
N PHE A 255 -37.36 17.97 0.84
CA PHE A 255 -38.05 17.48 -0.36
C PHE A 255 -38.77 16.12 -0.19
N LEU A 256 -40.11 16.16 -0.15
CA LEU A 256 -40.97 14.96 -0.06
C LEU A 256 -40.99 14.18 -1.38
N VAL A 257 -40.23 13.09 -1.46
CA VAL A 257 -40.34 12.10 -2.55
C VAL A 257 -41.35 11.01 -2.15
N MET A 258 -42.61 11.20 -2.56
CA MET A 258 -43.69 10.24 -2.33
C MET A 258 -43.53 8.97 -3.17
N ALA A 259 -42.84 7.96 -2.63
CA ALA A 259 -42.70 6.64 -3.24
C ALA A 259 -44.02 5.84 -3.19
N ALA A 260 -44.86 5.99 -4.22
CA ALA A 260 -46.14 5.29 -4.34
C ALA A 260 -45.96 3.80 -4.69
N LEU A 261 -45.90 2.92 -3.69
CA LEU A 261 -45.84 1.47 -3.88
C LEU A 261 -47.17 0.92 -4.42
N ALA A 262 -47.15 0.44 -5.67
CA ALA A 262 -48.30 -0.15 -6.33
C ALA A 262 -48.62 -1.56 -5.77
N THR A 263 -49.85 -1.77 -5.31
CA THR A 263 -50.29 -3.04 -4.73
C THR A 263 -50.57 -4.11 -5.79
N MET A 264 -49.66 -5.07 -5.98
CA MET A 264 -49.94 -6.27 -6.78
C MET A 264 -50.72 -7.32 -5.98
N THR A 265 -52.03 -7.39 -6.20
CA THR A 265 -52.88 -8.45 -5.63
C THR A 265 -52.80 -9.74 -6.45
N LEU A 266 -52.08 -10.74 -5.95
CA LEU A 266 -52.05 -12.08 -6.53
C LEU A 266 -53.38 -12.82 -6.29
N ALA A 267 -54.24 -12.85 -7.31
CA ALA A 267 -55.47 -13.62 -7.29
C ALA A 267 -55.20 -15.10 -7.63
N ALA A 268 -55.08 -15.95 -6.61
CA ALA A 268 -54.97 -17.39 -6.81
C ALA A 268 -56.34 -18.01 -7.16
N VAL A 269 -56.45 -18.61 -8.35
CA VAL A 269 -57.60 -19.46 -8.74
C VAL A 269 -57.06 -20.82 -9.16
N TYR A 270 -57.18 -21.79 -8.27
CA TYR A 270 -56.94 -23.21 -8.52
C TYR A 270 -58.26 -23.88 -8.89
N LEU A 271 -58.30 -24.60 -10.03
CA LEU A 271 -59.39 -25.53 -10.36
C LEU A 271 -58.81 -26.84 -10.91
N PRO A 272 -59.40 -28.01 -10.55
CA PRO A 272 -58.82 -29.33 -10.81
C PRO A 272 -59.24 -29.95 -12.16
N SER A 273 -58.53 -31.01 -12.54
CA SER A 273 -58.73 -31.82 -13.76
C SER A 273 -59.87 -32.83 -13.70
N ARG A 274 -60.49 -33.14 -14.85
CA ARG A 274 -60.98 -34.49 -15.21
C ARG A 274 -61.26 -34.64 -16.72
N GLU A 275 -61.24 -35.88 -17.22
CA GLU A 275 -61.68 -36.35 -18.54
C GLU A 275 -63.25 -36.32 -18.67
N GLU A 276 -63.97 -36.55 -19.78
CA GLU A 276 -63.87 -37.35 -21.04
C GLU A 276 -64.48 -36.54 -22.26
N GLU A 277 -64.60 -36.92 -23.56
CA GLU A 277 -64.43 -38.21 -24.29
C GLU A 277 -63.92 -38.10 -25.77
N SER A 278 -64.76 -37.74 -26.76
CA SER A 278 -64.63 -37.95 -28.24
C SER A 278 -65.14 -36.71 -29.05
N GLU A 279 -65.09 -36.53 -30.39
CA GLU A 279 -65.09 -37.41 -31.60
C GLU A 279 -64.14 -36.90 -32.75
N ASN A 280 -64.23 -37.52 -33.94
CA ASN A 280 -63.31 -37.41 -35.09
C ASN A 280 -63.73 -36.38 -36.18
N PHE A 281 -62.74 -35.84 -36.91
CA PHE A 281 -62.69 -35.92 -38.38
C PHE A 281 -61.25 -35.79 -38.93
#